data_AF-A0AA36I7H0-F1
#
_entry.id   AF-A0AA36I7H0-F1
#
_cell.length_a   1.000
_cell.length_b   1.000
_cell.length_c   1.000
_cell.angle_alpha   90.00
_cell.angle_beta   90.00
_cell.angle_gamma   90.00
#
_symmetry.space_group_name_H-M   'P 1'
#
loop_
_entity.id
_entity.type
_entity.pdbx_description
1 polymer ?
#
loop_
_entity_poly.entity_id
_entity_poly.type
_entity_poly.pdbx_seq_one_letter_code
_entity_poly.pdbx_strand_id
1 'polypeptide(L)'
;MNLLLLAGILFVAGKDTPGKTQIRVIKPMNLSALVFMHVFKAGGTSYGAALAKYARAHKIPFFTDMRQGKQMVLPSAILEMNKKAKHLAEAPSGRGFTIFHGHLCDLGLAKLNSLHGGVLGPFLRAPLFVAVLREPSARLVSVFLQLTAGLRHERGAALSMDPKTLQGGRMDKDRLEDMFAQFMRQQEVAQCRIVPNQVLGAAWASPCASVHALDSARLASMSQLLERSVLPLLTERTLDSAALLDHFLAGAGYKHAPSVRQFMLRNPFRCGKYQDWRQGRRHGALEECRDAEGYHVDQGARLLSDAIRHVVSEYMGYEMWLYSNATSLFKRYLEVYSIDSSTEPCNISTSEGCSKKQRAYLDIWKKKSLSEIQAELGRQNDLRRLSSAKEIQALRKVPVLEALQKKLREEL
;
A
#
# COMPACT_ATOMS: atom_id res chain seq x y z
N MET A 1 32.01 -9.05 -1.06
CA MET A 1 31.99 -8.78 0.39
C MET A 1 30.97 -7.68 0.66
N ASN A 2 29.84 -8.05 1.27
CA ASN A 2 28.67 -7.20 1.51
C ASN A 2 28.82 -6.46 2.85
N LEU A 3 28.81 -5.13 2.84
CA LEU A 3 28.57 -4.36 4.06
C LEU A 3 27.04 -4.17 4.22
N LEU A 4 26.46 -5.01 5.07
CA LEU A 4 25.17 -4.78 5.71
C LEU A 4 25.27 -3.54 6.59
N LEU A 5 24.79 -2.40 6.10
CA LEU A 5 24.41 -1.27 6.94
C LEU A 5 23.12 -1.66 7.70
N LEU A 6 23.30 -2.36 8.81
CA LEU A 6 22.27 -2.57 9.83
C LEU A 6 22.03 -1.22 10.53
N ALA A 7 21.08 -0.45 10.00
CA ALA A 7 20.48 0.67 10.71
C ALA A 7 19.71 0.15 11.93
N GLY A 8 19.96 0.75 13.10
CA GLY A 8 19.47 0.29 14.40
C GLY A 8 17.94 0.33 14.51
N ILE A 9 17.31 -0.84 14.39
CA ILE A 9 15.91 -1.08 14.73
C ILE A 9 15.90 -1.85 16.06
N LEU A 10 15.28 -1.28 17.10
CA LEU A 10 15.08 -1.94 18.40
C LEU A 10 13.86 -2.89 18.32
N PHE A 11 13.97 -4.10 18.87
CA PHE A 11 12.93 -5.15 18.79
C PHE A 11 12.21 -5.35 20.14
N VAL A 12 10.91 -5.70 20.12
CA VAL A 12 10.18 -6.17 21.33
C VAL A 12 10.20 -7.71 21.33
N ALA A 13 10.66 -8.31 22.42
CA ALA A 13 10.42 -9.73 22.69
C ALA A 13 9.05 -9.88 23.37
N GLY A 14 8.18 -10.74 22.84
CA GLY A 14 6.96 -11.15 23.54
C GLY A 14 7.32 -12.08 24.71
N LYS A 15 6.59 -11.98 25.83
CA LYS A 15 6.84 -12.76 27.05
C LYS A 15 6.79 -14.28 26.79
N ASP A 16 7.67 -14.98 27.50
CA ASP A 16 8.12 -16.34 27.25
C ASP A 16 7.05 -17.43 27.37
N THR A 17 6.98 -18.27 26.33
CA THR A 17 6.48 -19.65 26.42
C THR A 17 7.48 -20.52 25.65
N PRO A 18 8.07 -21.56 26.26
CA PRO A 18 9.08 -22.38 25.61
C PRO A 18 8.43 -23.18 24.46
N GLY A 19 9.01 -23.07 23.25
CA GLY A 19 8.58 -23.83 22.06
C GLY A 19 8.00 -23.01 20.90
N LYS A 20 7.82 -21.69 21.03
CA LYS A 20 7.42 -20.82 19.91
C LYS A 20 8.60 -19.97 19.44
N THR A 21 8.96 -20.08 18.17
CA THR A 21 9.93 -19.20 17.49
C THR A 21 9.57 -17.74 17.77
N GLN A 22 10.45 -17.01 18.46
CA GLN A 22 10.25 -15.59 18.77
C GLN A 22 10.35 -14.75 17.48
N ILE A 23 9.22 -14.54 16.80
CA ILE A 23 9.15 -13.58 15.68
C ILE A 23 9.29 -12.17 16.26
N ARG A 24 10.33 -11.45 15.84
CA ARG A 24 10.63 -10.09 16.27
C ARG A 24 9.82 -9.09 15.45
N VAL A 25 9.18 -8.12 16.12
CA VAL A 25 8.46 -7.01 15.48
C VAL A 25 9.29 -5.72 15.53
N ILE A 26 9.21 -4.90 14.47
CA ILE A 26 9.84 -3.58 14.37
C ILE A 26 9.14 -2.63 15.35
N LYS A 27 9.90 -1.87 16.16
CA LYS A 27 9.36 -0.80 17.01
C LYS A 27 9.18 0.51 16.25
N PRO A 28 8.13 1.30 16.53
CA PRO A 28 8.09 2.71 16.18
C PRO A 28 9.30 3.43 16.81
N MET A 29 10.02 4.22 16.02
CA MET A 29 11.22 4.94 16.44
C MET A 29 11.28 6.32 15.75
N ASN A 30 12.31 7.11 16.07
CA ASN A 30 12.60 8.34 15.33
C ASN A 30 13.09 8.00 13.92
N LEU A 31 12.15 7.83 12.99
CA LEU A 31 12.42 7.48 11.60
C LEU A 31 12.99 8.70 10.85
N SER A 32 13.99 8.45 9.99
CA SER A 32 14.53 9.46 9.08
C SER A 32 13.82 9.48 7.73
N ALA A 33 13.16 8.38 7.38
CA ALA A 33 12.40 8.26 6.14
C ALA A 33 11.37 7.13 6.22
N LEU A 34 10.37 7.22 5.35
CA LEU A 34 9.54 6.08 4.95
C LEU A 34 9.86 5.73 3.51
N VAL A 35 10.08 4.45 3.28
CA VAL A 35 10.48 3.89 2.00
C VAL A 35 9.41 2.90 1.55
N PHE A 36 8.44 3.39 0.78
CA PHE A 36 7.32 2.60 0.26
C PHE A 36 7.73 1.84 -1.00
N MET A 37 7.93 0.54 -0.83
CA MET A 37 8.25 -0.43 -1.87
C MET A 37 6.95 -0.80 -2.61
N HIS A 38 6.76 -0.21 -3.79
CA HIS A 38 5.60 -0.45 -4.64
C HIS A 38 5.72 -1.84 -5.29
N VAL A 39 4.96 -2.79 -4.75
CA VAL A 39 4.75 -4.11 -5.35
C VAL A 39 3.70 -4.02 -6.46
N PHE A 40 4.05 -4.51 -7.65
CA PHE A 40 3.18 -4.42 -8.82
C PHE A 40 1.86 -5.16 -8.57
N LYS A 41 0.73 -4.47 -8.80
CA LYS A 41 -0.65 -4.98 -8.61
C LYS A 41 -1.06 -5.34 -7.17
N ALA A 42 -0.34 -4.83 -6.17
CA ALA A 42 -0.71 -4.96 -4.76
C ALA A 42 -1.36 -3.69 -4.16
N GLY A 43 -2.00 -2.84 -4.98
CA GLY A 43 -2.62 -1.60 -4.51
C GLY A 43 -1.63 -0.47 -4.17
N GLY A 44 -0.41 -0.52 -4.71
CA GLY A 44 0.60 0.51 -4.44
C GLY A 44 0.24 1.90 -5.00
N THR A 45 -0.55 1.99 -6.08
CA THR A 45 -1.11 3.28 -6.56
C THR A 45 -1.97 3.94 -5.50
N SER A 46 -2.87 3.17 -4.87
CA SER A 46 -3.78 3.63 -3.81
C SER A 46 -3.04 4.19 -2.61
N TYR A 47 -2.05 3.44 -2.12
CA TYR A 47 -1.19 3.88 -1.04
C TYR A 47 -0.29 5.05 -1.44
N GLY A 48 0.26 5.05 -2.65
CA GLY A 48 1.05 6.17 -3.17
C GLY A 48 0.25 7.47 -3.22
N ALA A 49 -1.00 7.41 -3.67
CA ALA A 49 -1.94 8.51 -3.67
C ALA A 49 -2.24 9.02 -2.25
N ALA A 50 -2.55 8.12 -1.32
CA ALA A 50 -2.80 8.47 0.07
C ALA A 50 -1.56 9.08 0.75
N LEU A 51 -0.37 8.51 0.52
CA LEU A 51 0.90 9.02 1.03
C LEU A 51 1.26 10.38 0.44
N ALA A 52 0.97 10.63 -0.83
CA ALA A 52 1.18 11.94 -1.45
C ALA A 52 0.28 13.01 -0.81
N LYS A 53 -1.00 12.70 -0.58
CA LYS A 53 -1.94 13.59 0.13
C LYS A 53 -1.54 13.81 1.59
N TYR A 54 -1.12 12.75 2.28
CA TYR A 54 -0.60 12.80 3.64
C TYR A 54 0.64 13.70 3.73
N ALA A 55 1.62 13.49 2.84
CA ALA A 55 2.83 14.29 2.79
C ALA A 55 2.52 15.77 2.57
N ARG A 56 1.58 16.09 1.67
CA ARG A 56 1.10 17.46 1.47
C ARG A 56 0.47 18.04 2.73
N ALA A 57 -0.38 17.28 3.42
CA ALA A 57 -1.07 17.75 4.62
C ALA A 57 -0.11 18.09 5.76
N HIS A 58 0.97 17.32 5.88
CA HIS A 58 2.00 17.44 6.92
C HIS A 58 3.27 18.18 6.48
N LYS A 59 3.28 18.72 5.26
CA LYS A 59 4.43 19.41 4.64
C LYS A 59 5.71 18.56 4.59
N ILE A 60 5.55 17.25 4.43
CA ILE A 60 6.64 16.28 4.30
C ILE A 60 7.10 16.25 2.83
N PRO A 61 8.41 16.25 2.55
CA PRO A 61 8.92 15.98 1.21
C PRO A 61 8.49 14.59 0.71
N PHE A 62 8.00 14.52 -0.53
CA PHE A 62 7.55 13.29 -1.16
C PHE A 62 8.30 13.08 -2.47
N PHE A 63 8.98 11.94 -2.59
CA PHE A 63 9.77 11.59 -3.76
C PHE A 63 9.24 10.30 -4.38
N THR A 64 9.21 10.26 -5.70
CA THR A 64 8.78 9.07 -6.42
C THR A 64 9.71 8.71 -7.58
N ASP A 65 9.47 7.50 -8.10
CA ASP A 65 10.06 6.90 -9.30
C ASP A 65 11.54 6.53 -9.15
N MET A 66 11.79 5.24 -8.93
CA MET A 66 13.13 4.63 -8.91
C MET A 66 13.41 3.80 -10.15
N ARG A 67 12.83 4.16 -11.30
CA ARG A 67 13.11 3.45 -12.54
C ARG A 67 14.40 3.98 -13.15
N GLN A 68 15.26 3.06 -13.56
CA GLN A 68 16.46 3.38 -14.31
C GLN A 68 16.05 3.86 -15.71
N GLY A 69 16.19 5.16 -15.98
CA GLY A 69 16.52 5.64 -17.32
C GLY A 69 15.43 5.85 -18.37
N LYS A 70 14.13 6.07 -18.08
CA LYS A 70 13.23 6.73 -19.05
C LYS A 70 11.93 7.29 -18.47
N GLN A 71 11.59 8.49 -18.97
CA GLN A 71 10.53 9.45 -18.62
C GLN A 71 10.56 10.03 -17.20
N MET A 72 11.28 11.15 -17.05
CA MET A 72 11.34 12.01 -15.86
C MET A 72 10.09 12.88 -15.67
N VAL A 73 8.90 12.42 -16.07
CA VAL A 73 7.65 13.18 -15.86
C VAL A 73 6.83 12.46 -14.80
N LEU A 74 6.58 13.15 -13.69
CA LEU A 74 5.73 12.62 -12.63
C LEU A 74 4.33 12.39 -13.21
N PRO A 75 3.67 11.26 -12.89
CA PRO A 75 2.26 11.09 -13.25
C PRO A 75 1.47 12.34 -12.81
N SER A 76 0.69 12.93 -13.71
CA SER A 76 -0.07 14.16 -13.45
C SER A 76 -0.93 14.04 -12.20
N ALA A 77 -1.53 12.87 -11.96
CA ALA A 77 -2.29 12.56 -10.76
C ALA A 77 -1.47 12.76 -9.46
N ILE A 78 -0.18 12.37 -9.43
CA ILE A 78 0.69 12.56 -8.26
C ILE A 78 1.02 14.05 -8.07
N LEU A 79 1.31 14.77 -9.14
CA LEU A 79 1.55 16.23 -9.11
C LEU A 79 0.32 17.01 -8.64
N GLU A 80 -0.86 16.64 -9.12
CA GLU A 80 -2.15 17.22 -8.71
C GLU A 80 -2.42 16.98 -7.22
N MET A 81 -2.13 15.75 -6.74
CA MET A 81 -2.25 15.41 -5.32
C MET A 81 -1.23 16.17 -4.47
N ASN A 82 0.02 16.32 -4.93
CA ASN A 82 1.08 17.01 -4.22
C ASN A 82 2.02 17.80 -5.15
N LYS A 83 1.83 19.13 -5.22
CA LYS A 83 2.69 20.02 -6.01
C LYS A 83 4.17 20.06 -5.58
N LYS A 84 4.50 19.56 -4.40
CA LYS A 84 5.88 19.44 -3.90
C LYS A 84 6.46 18.03 -4.12
N ALA A 85 5.71 17.13 -4.77
CA ALA A 85 6.25 15.85 -5.17
C ALA A 85 7.38 16.07 -6.18
N LYS A 86 8.48 15.32 -6.02
CA LYS A 86 9.66 15.39 -6.88
C LYS A 86 10.07 13.99 -7.35
N HIS A 87 10.85 13.94 -8.40
CA HIS A 87 11.56 12.70 -8.76
C HIS A 87 12.75 12.49 -7.86
N LEU A 88 13.11 11.23 -7.60
CA LEU A 88 14.36 10.93 -6.90
C LEU A 88 15.62 11.44 -7.63
N ALA A 89 15.56 11.60 -8.96
CA ALA A 89 16.57 12.30 -9.75
C ALA A 89 16.85 13.72 -9.26
N GLU A 90 15.84 14.42 -8.75
CA GLU A 90 15.97 15.71 -8.11
C GLU A 90 16.33 15.48 -6.63
N ALA A 91 17.63 15.27 -6.37
CA ALA A 91 18.13 14.88 -5.05
C ALA A 91 17.45 15.64 -3.89
N PRO A 92 17.06 14.95 -2.79
CA PRO A 92 16.41 15.60 -1.67
C PRO A 92 17.32 16.66 -1.05
N SER A 93 16.78 17.87 -0.86
CA SER A 93 17.47 18.96 -0.17
C SER A 93 16.91 19.16 1.24
N GLY A 94 17.79 19.25 2.24
CA GLY A 94 17.45 19.52 3.64
C GLY A 94 17.61 18.33 4.58
N ARG A 95 17.30 18.55 5.87
CA ARG A 95 17.29 17.53 6.94
C ARG A 95 15.87 17.42 7.48
N GLY A 96 15.22 16.29 7.27
CA GLY A 96 13.86 16.05 7.75
C GLY A 96 13.31 14.71 7.27
N PHE A 97 12.30 14.20 7.99
CA PHE A 97 11.62 12.97 7.57
C PHE A 97 11.08 13.12 6.14
N THR A 98 11.30 12.11 5.33
CA THR A 98 10.98 12.12 3.90
C THR A 98 10.27 10.84 3.51
N ILE A 99 9.31 10.93 2.59
CA ILE A 99 8.61 9.77 2.04
C ILE A 99 9.16 9.49 0.63
N PHE A 100 9.63 8.27 0.42
CA PHE A 100 10.01 7.73 -0.88
C PHE A 100 8.98 6.68 -1.31
N HIS A 101 8.54 6.74 -2.57
CA HIS A 101 7.59 5.81 -3.17
C HIS A 101 8.09 5.33 -4.52
N GLY A 102 8.11 4.02 -4.80
CA GLY A 102 8.45 3.57 -6.14
C GLY A 102 8.64 2.07 -6.27
N HIS A 103 8.98 1.59 -7.47
CA HIS A 103 9.40 0.21 -7.69
C HIS A 103 10.85 0.06 -7.25
N LEU A 104 11.04 0.01 -5.94
CA LEU A 104 12.31 0.35 -5.29
C LEU A 104 13.46 -0.65 -5.53
N CYS A 105 13.22 -1.78 -6.19
CA CYS A 105 14.13 -2.93 -6.12
C CYS A 105 14.94 -3.26 -7.36
N ASP A 106 14.79 -2.49 -8.44
CA ASP A 106 15.70 -2.66 -9.59
C ASP A 106 17.09 -2.06 -9.30
N LEU A 107 17.21 -1.24 -8.25
CA LEU A 107 18.46 -0.63 -7.79
C LEU A 107 18.59 -0.84 -6.28
N GLY A 108 19.55 -1.65 -5.84
CA GLY A 108 19.86 -1.77 -4.40
C GLY A 108 20.11 -0.39 -3.78
N LEU A 109 19.65 -0.17 -2.55
CA LEU A 109 19.68 1.15 -1.88
C LEU A 109 21.07 1.79 -1.84
N ALA A 110 22.13 0.98 -1.70
CA ALA A 110 23.51 1.45 -1.77
C ALA A 110 23.87 1.99 -3.17
N LYS A 111 23.43 1.29 -4.23
CA LYS A 111 23.60 1.72 -5.62
C LYS A 111 22.79 2.98 -5.90
N LEU A 112 21.56 3.05 -5.39
CA LEU A 112 20.74 4.26 -5.46
C LEU A 112 21.43 5.44 -4.77
N ASN A 113 21.88 5.27 -3.53
CA ASN A 113 22.60 6.31 -2.80
C ASN A 113 23.87 6.76 -3.54
N SER A 114 24.62 5.81 -4.12
CA SER A 114 25.79 6.10 -4.97
C SER A 114 25.44 6.91 -6.21
N LEU A 115 24.35 6.57 -6.91
CA LEU A 115 23.88 7.31 -8.09
C LEU A 115 23.47 8.75 -7.77
N HIS A 116 23.06 9.01 -6.52
CA HIS A 116 22.73 10.35 -6.03
C HIS A 116 23.84 10.98 -5.19
N GLY A 117 25.10 10.60 -5.43
CA GLY A 117 26.26 11.24 -4.80
C GLY A 117 26.29 11.17 -3.26
N GLY A 118 25.68 10.14 -2.66
CA GLY A 118 25.60 9.95 -1.22
C GLY A 118 24.53 10.78 -0.50
N VAL A 119 23.75 11.58 -1.23
CA VAL A 119 22.75 12.51 -0.65
C VAL A 119 21.61 11.79 0.06
N LEU A 120 21.35 10.51 -0.25
CA LEU A 120 20.34 9.70 0.45
C LEU A 120 20.84 9.18 1.80
N GLY A 121 22.15 9.21 2.06
CA GLY A 121 22.78 8.67 3.27
C GLY A 121 22.13 9.09 4.59
N PRO A 122 21.86 10.39 4.84
CA PRO A 122 21.18 10.83 6.06
C PRO A 122 19.77 10.27 6.24
N PHE A 123 19.04 10.05 5.14
CA PHE A 123 17.67 9.53 5.13
C PHE A 123 17.63 8.00 5.30
N LEU A 124 18.71 7.31 4.94
CA LEU A 124 18.89 5.87 5.07
C LEU A 124 19.46 5.44 6.43
N ARG A 125 19.64 6.36 7.39
CA ARG A 125 20.13 6.04 8.75
C ARG A 125 19.11 5.30 9.61
N ALA A 126 17.82 5.60 9.45
CA ALA A 126 16.71 4.92 10.13
C ALA A 126 15.45 4.91 9.24
N PRO A 127 15.48 4.28 8.05
CA PRO A 127 14.33 4.18 7.18
C PRO A 127 13.35 3.11 7.68
N LEU A 128 12.06 3.39 7.57
CA LEU A 128 11.02 2.37 7.64
C LEU A 128 10.72 1.89 6.22
N PHE A 129 11.10 0.65 5.89
CA PHE A 129 10.65 0.03 4.63
C PHE A 129 9.25 -0.52 4.81
N VAL A 130 8.38 -0.22 3.85
CA VAL A 130 6.98 -0.62 3.85
C VAL A 130 6.67 -1.24 2.51
N ALA A 131 6.06 -2.42 2.50
CA ALA A 131 5.54 -3.05 1.29
C ALA A 131 4.10 -3.45 1.50
N VAL A 132 3.25 -3.15 0.51
CA VAL A 132 1.89 -3.70 0.46
C VAL A 132 1.95 -4.98 -0.37
N LEU A 133 1.47 -6.06 0.20
CA LEU A 133 1.38 -7.37 -0.42
C LEU A 133 -0.09 -7.72 -0.64
N ARG A 134 -0.34 -8.55 -1.63
CA ARG A 134 -1.66 -9.08 -1.99
C ARG A 134 -1.54 -10.58 -2.11
N GLU A 135 -2.63 -11.29 -1.87
CA GLU A 135 -2.73 -12.72 -2.12
C GLU A 135 -2.22 -13.01 -3.54
N PRO A 136 -1.25 -13.94 -3.72
CA PRO A 136 -0.53 -14.08 -4.99
C PRO A 136 -1.45 -14.37 -6.17
N SER A 137 -2.51 -15.15 -5.96
CA SER A 137 -3.48 -15.45 -7.02
C SER A 137 -4.28 -14.21 -7.41
N ALA A 138 -4.80 -13.45 -6.45
CA ALA A 138 -5.50 -12.19 -6.67
C ALA A 138 -4.61 -11.17 -7.39
N ARG A 139 -3.34 -11.07 -6.98
CA ARG A 139 -2.34 -10.23 -7.62
C ARG A 139 -2.13 -10.65 -9.07
N LEU A 140 -1.88 -11.93 -9.34
CA LEU A 140 -1.59 -12.44 -10.67
C LEU A 140 -2.78 -12.37 -11.61
N VAL A 141 -3.99 -12.64 -11.12
CA VAL A 141 -5.20 -12.39 -11.91
C VAL A 141 -5.29 -10.90 -12.24
N SER A 142 -5.02 -10.00 -11.29
CA SER A 142 -4.99 -8.56 -11.57
C SER A 142 -3.91 -8.17 -12.59
N VAL A 143 -2.74 -8.83 -12.60
CA VAL A 143 -1.71 -8.67 -13.64
C VAL A 143 -2.22 -9.15 -14.99
N PHE A 144 -2.70 -10.39 -15.06
CA PHE A 144 -3.23 -11.02 -16.26
C PHE A 144 -4.27 -10.11 -16.92
N LEU A 145 -5.22 -9.61 -16.13
CA LEU A 145 -6.28 -8.75 -16.62
C LEU A 145 -5.80 -7.38 -17.11
N GLN A 146 -4.76 -6.82 -16.48
CA GLN A 146 -4.16 -5.57 -16.96
C GLN A 146 -3.38 -5.76 -18.27
N LEU A 147 -2.67 -6.87 -18.43
CA LEU A 147 -1.88 -7.14 -19.64
C LEU A 147 -2.78 -7.55 -20.82
N THR A 148 -3.85 -8.30 -20.55
CA THR A 148 -4.82 -8.73 -21.57
C THR A 148 -5.86 -7.68 -21.95
N ALA A 149 -5.80 -6.51 -21.32
CA ALA A 149 -6.68 -5.38 -21.52
C ALA A 149 -6.83 -4.91 -22.99
N GLY A 150 -5.84 -5.19 -23.84
CA GLY A 150 -5.84 -4.76 -25.24
C GLY A 150 -6.17 -5.86 -26.25
N LEU A 151 -6.54 -7.06 -25.80
CA LEU A 151 -6.73 -8.21 -26.70
C LEU A 151 -8.10 -8.20 -27.37
N ARG A 152 -8.16 -8.66 -28.62
CA ARG A 152 -9.40 -8.89 -29.34
C ARG A 152 -10.09 -10.14 -28.81
N HIS A 153 -11.38 -10.03 -28.55
CA HIS A 153 -12.16 -11.15 -28.07
C HIS A 153 -12.70 -12.00 -29.21
N GLU A 154 -12.28 -13.26 -29.29
CA GLU A 154 -12.70 -14.21 -30.31
C GLU A 154 -13.02 -15.55 -29.63
N ARG A 155 -14.26 -16.06 -29.80
CA ARG A 155 -14.67 -17.33 -29.21
C ARG A 155 -13.81 -18.47 -29.76
N GLY A 156 -13.32 -19.33 -28.87
CA GLY A 156 -12.41 -20.44 -29.20
C GLY A 156 -10.95 -20.05 -29.40
N ALA A 157 -10.59 -18.76 -29.34
CA ALA A 157 -9.20 -18.35 -29.50
C ALA A 157 -8.32 -18.79 -28.33
N ALA A 158 -7.08 -19.18 -28.64
CA ALA A 158 -6.02 -19.34 -27.64
C ALA A 158 -5.48 -17.97 -27.21
N LEU A 159 -4.81 -17.91 -26.05
CA LEU A 159 -4.16 -16.68 -25.60
C LEU A 159 -2.96 -16.38 -26.50
N SER A 160 -3.05 -15.28 -27.24
CA SER A 160 -1.94 -14.73 -28.03
C SER A 160 -1.73 -13.26 -27.67
N MET A 161 -0.53 -12.94 -27.19
CA MET A 161 -0.09 -11.58 -26.91
C MET A 161 0.98 -11.16 -27.93
N ASP A 162 0.89 -9.92 -28.42
CA ASP A 162 1.92 -9.31 -29.26
C ASP A 162 3.20 -9.12 -28.41
N PRO A 163 4.32 -9.76 -28.78
CA PRO A 163 5.57 -9.64 -28.04
C PRO A 163 6.17 -8.23 -28.06
N LYS A 164 5.81 -7.37 -29.02
CA LYS A 164 6.33 -6.00 -29.12
C LYS A 164 5.65 -5.02 -28.17
N THR A 165 4.40 -5.27 -27.84
CA THR A 165 3.59 -4.33 -27.04
C THR A 165 3.12 -4.92 -25.72
N LEU A 166 3.21 -6.25 -25.54
CA LEU A 166 2.53 -7.01 -24.48
C LEU A 166 1.01 -6.74 -24.41
N GLN A 167 0.45 -6.04 -25.40
CA GLN A 167 -0.89 -5.51 -25.48
C GLN A 167 -1.33 -5.52 -26.96
N GLY A 168 -2.14 -6.50 -27.33
CA GLY A 168 -2.55 -6.76 -28.71
C GLY A 168 -2.51 -8.25 -29.01
N GLY A 169 -3.44 -8.75 -29.83
CA GLY A 169 -3.61 -10.19 -30.05
C GLY A 169 -5.05 -10.65 -29.81
N ARG A 170 -5.25 -11.92 -29.45
CA ARG A 170 -6.58 -12.56 -29.36
C ARG A 170 -6.72 -13.37 -28.08
N MET A 171 -7.94 -13.45 -27.56
CA MET A 171 -8.29 -14.32 -26.43
C MET A 171 -9.78 -14.70 -26.44
N ASP A 172 -10.11 -15.79 -25.75
CA ASP A 172 -11.47 -16.13 -25.36
C ASP A 172 -11.71 -15.82 -23.88
N LYS A 173 -12.55 -14.83 -23.57
CA LYS A 173 -12.81 -14.39 -22.19
C LYS A 173 -13.75 -15.33 -21.44
N ASP A 174 -14.47 -16.18 -22.16
CA ASP A 174 -15.37 -17.17 -21.56
C ASP A 174 -14.56 -18.35 -20.97
N ARG A 175 -13.25 -18.41 -21.26
CA ARG A 175 -12.29 -19.43 -20.81
C ARG A 175 -11.23 -18.85 -19.85
N LEU A 176 -11.65 -18.04 -18.88
CA LEU A 176 -10.75 -17.28 -17.99
C LEU A 176 -9.65 -18.13 -17.37
N GLU A 177 -9.99 -19.30 -16.81
CA GLU A 177 -9.04 -20.17 -16.11
C GLU A 177 -8.00 -20.78 -17.07
N ASP A 178 -8.45 -21.28 -18.22
CA ASP A 178 -7.56 -21.78 -19.28
C ASP A 178 -6.62 -20.69 -19.78
N MET A 179 -7.15 -19.48 -20.01
CA MET A 179 -6.37 -18.33 -20.49
C MET A 179 -5.36 -17.90 -19.42
N PHE A 180 -5.74 -17.90 -18.15
CA PHE A 180 -4.83 -17.61 -17.05
C PHE A 180 -3.70 -18.65 -16.96
N ALA A 181 -4.02 -19.95 -17.11
CA ALA A 181 -3.00 -21.00 -17.14
C ALA A 181 -2.05 -20.85 -18.34
N GLN A 182 -2.57 -20.50 -19.52
CA GLN A 182 -1.74 -20.19 -20.69
C GLN A 182 -0.85 -18.97 -20.46
N PHE A 183 -1.37 -17.92 -19.82
CA PHE A 183 -0.60 -16.74 -19.45
C PHE A 183 0.55 -17.10 -18.51
N MET A 184 0.28 -17.89 -17.47
CA MET A 184 1.31 -18.32 -16.54
C MET A 184 2.42 -19.10 -17.25
N ARG A 185 2.07 -20.03 -18.16
CA ARG A 185 3.03 -20.75 -19.01
C ARG A 185 3.84 -19.85 -19.96
N GLN A 186 3.24 -18.81 -20.52
CA GLN A 186 3.94 -17.88 -21.40
C GLN A 186 4.85 -16.91 -20.63
N GLN A 187 4.53 -16.60 -19.38
CA GLN A 187 5.22 -15.58 -18.58
C GLN A 187 6.17 -16.14 -17.53
N GLU A 188 6.23 -17.48 -17.36
CA GLU A 188 6.81 -18.21 -16.23
C GLU A 188 7.96 -17.45 -15.55
N VAL A 189 9.05 -17.16 -16.27
CA VAL A 189 10.27 -16.56 -15.70
C VAL A 189 10.10 -15.13 -15.16
N ALA A 190 9.19 -14.33 -15.72
CA ALA A 190 9.06 -12.92 -15.36
C ALA A 190 8.31 -12.73 -14.04
N GLN A 191 7.18 -13.42 -13.82
CA GLN A 191 6.30 -13.12 -12.69
C GLN A 191 6.87 -13.58 -11.33
N CYS A 192 7.51 -14.76 -11.28
CA CYS A 192 8.06 -15.33 -10.03
C CYS A 192 9.15 -14.47 -9.38
N ARG A 193 9.85 -13.67 -10.19
CA ARG A 193 10.96 -12.84 -9.74
C ARG A 193 10.50 -11.50 -9.17
N ILE A 194 9.31 -11.02 -9.56
CA ILE A 194 8.88 -9.64 -9.33
C ILE A 194 8.71 -9.36 -7.84
N VAL A 195 7.87 -10.10 -7.12
CA VAL A 195 7.52 -9.73 -5.74
C VAL A 195 8.69 -9.94 -4.77
N PRO A 196 9.37 -11.10 -4.72
CA PRO A 196 10.55 -11.25 -3.87
C PRO A 196 11.64 -10.20 -4.17
N ASN A 197 11.85 -9.86 -5.44
CA ASN A 197 12.73 -8.75 -5.80
C ASN A 197 12.21 -7.42 -5.23
N GLN A 198 10.95 -7.06 -5.50
CA GLN A 198 10.30 -5.81 -5.07
C GLN A 198 10.19 -5.63 -3.55
N VAL A 199 10.34 -6.68 -2.77
CA VAL A 199 10.21 -6.63 -1.30
C VAL A 199 11.56 -6.80 -0.61
N LEU A 200 12.42 -7.70 -1.10
CA LEU A 200 13.66 -8.10 -0.42
C LEU A 200 14.93 -7.71 -1.21
N GLY A 201 14.78 -7.34 -2.48
CA GLY A 201 15.86 -6.89 -3.37
C GLY A 201 16.34 -7.95 -4.37
N ALA A 202 17.17 -7.54 -5.32
CA ALA A 202 17.58 -8.36 -6.48
C ALA A 202 18.24 -9.69 -6.14
N ALA A 203 18.96 -9.78 -5.02
CA ALA A 203 19.56 -11.04 -4.54
C ALA A 203 18.50 -12.11 -4.19
N TRP A 204 17.26 -11.68 -3.94
CA TRP A 204 16.11 -12.52 -3.62
C TRP A 204 15.13 -12.67 -4.77
N ALA A 205 15.44 -12.13 -5.95
CA ALA A 205 14.75 -12.51 -7.18
C ALA A 205 14.83 -14.04 -7.30
N SER A 206 13.69 -14.70 -7.10
CA SER A 206 13.64 -16.14 -6.91
C SER A 206 13.23 -16.86 -8.19
N PRO A 207 13.74 -18.07 -8.43
CA PRO A 207 13.25 -18.89 -9.53
C PRO A 207 11.77 -19.21 -9.31
N CYS A 208 11.07 -19.51 -10.39
CA CYS A 208 9.77 -20.17 -10.26
C CYS A 208 9.99 -21.54 -9.59
N ALA A 209 9.13 -21.84 -8.63
CA ALA A 209 9.17 -23.10 -7.92
C ALA A 209 7.77 -23.38 -7.38
N SER A 210 7.38 -24.64 -7.37
CA SER A 210 6.17 -25.05 -6.67
C SER A 210 6.35 -24.88 -5.16
N VAL A 211 5.24 -24.80 -4.43
CA VAL A 211 5.26 -24.77 -2.96
C VAL A 211 5.97 -25.98 -2.33
N HIS A 212 6.14 -27.07 -3.08
CA HIS A 212 6.80 -28.30 -2.63
C HIS A 212 8.30 -28.36 -2.98
N ALA A 213 8.82 -27.42 -3.77
CA ALA A 213 10.20 -27.41 -4.26
C ALA A 213 10.98 -26.16 -3.79
N LEU A 214 10.69 -25.68 -2.58
CA LEU A 214 11.29 -24.47 -2.02
C LEU A 214 12.61 -24.77 -1.28
N ASP A 215 13.64 -23.97 -1.55
CA ASP A 215 14.92 -24.06 -0.86
C ASP A 215 14.82 -23.49 0.57
N SER A 216 14.97 -24.36 1.57
CA SER A 216 14.86 -24.00 2.98
C SER A 216 15.87 -22.95 3.44
N ALA A 217 17.09 -22.94 2.90
CA ALA A 217 18.12 -21.96 3.26
C ALA A 217 17.74 -20.55 2.77
N ARG A 218 17.16 -20.48 1.57
CA ARG A 218 16.59 -19.25 1.02
C ARG A 218 15.40 -18.77 1.84
N LEU A 219 14.47 -19.64 2.22
CA LEU A 219 13.31 -19.27 3.04
C LEU A 219 13.73 -18.70 4.41
N ALA A 220 14.70 -19.33 5.08
CA ALA A 220 15.22 -18.83 6.36
C ALA A 220 15.79 -17.41 6.24
N SER A 221 16.53 -17.15 5.17
CA SER A 221 17.11 -15.83 4.92
C SER A 221 16.05 -14.79 4.55
N MET A 222 15.06 -15.15 3.72
CA MET A 222 13.92 -14.27 3.41
C MET A 222 13.13 -13.90 4.67
N SER A 223 12.92 -14.85 5.59
CA SER A 223 12.24 -14.61 6.88
C SER A 223 13.01 -13.59 7.70
N GLN A 224 14.33 -13.76 7.81
CA GLN A 224 15.18 -12.83 8.55
C GLN A 224 15.10 -11.40 7.99
N LEU A 225 15.11 -11.21 6.66
CA LEU A 225 14.96 -9.88 6.06
C LEU A 225 13.56 -9.30 6.28
N LEU A 226 12.51 -10.10 6.06
CA LEU A 226 11.13 -9.68 6.24
C LEU A 226 10.89 -9.16 7.66
N GLU A 227 11.25 -9.97 8.67
CA GLU A 227 11.01 -9.65 10.08
C GLU A 227 11.81 -8.45 10.58
N ARG A 228 13.03 -8.25 10.05
CA ARG A 228 13.94 -7.21 10.55
C ARG A 228 13.84 -5.90 9.83
N SER A 229 13.39 -5.90 8.57
CA SER A 229 13.59 -4.75 7.70
C SER A 229 12.33 -4.25 7.04
N VAL A 230 11.26 -5.05 6.95
CA VAL A 230 10.05 -4.68 6.20
C VAL A 230 8.84 -4.66 7.12
N LEU A 231 8.08 -3.58 7.08
CA LEU A 231 6.72 -3.53 7.62
C LEU A 231 5.76 -4.04 6.53
N PRO A 232 5.24 -5.28 6.63
CA PRO A 232 4.28 -5.78 5.67
C PRO A 232 2.91 -5.15 5.91
N LEU A 233 2.33 -4.64 4.85
CA LEU A 233 0.94 -4.25 4.76
C LEU A 233 0.22 -5.21 3.81
N LEU A 234 -1.08 -5.39 4.00
CA LEU A 234 -1.91 -6.25 3.15
C LEU A 234 -2.96 -5.44 2.42
N THR A 235 -3.11 -5.72 1.13
CA THR A 235 -4.15 -5.17 0.25
C THR A 235 -5.52 -5.48 0.87
N GLU A 236 -5.80 -6.75 1.15
CA GLU A 236 -7.08 -7.28 1.66
C GLU A 236 -7.47 -6.73 3.05
N ARG A 237 -6.52 -6.12 3.76
CA ARG A 237 -6.70 -5.49 5.07
C ARG A 237 -6.38 -4.00 5.00
N THR A 238 -6.76 -3.33 3.92
CA THR A 238 -6.32 -1.97 3.56
C THR A 238 -6.42 -0.96 4.72
N LEU A 239 -7.54 -0.97 5.46
CA LEU A 239 -7.77 -0.03 6.56
C LEU A 239 -6.89 -0.31 7.77
N ASP A 240 -6.72 -1.57 8.12
CA ASP A 240 -5.87 -1.98 9.24
C ASP A 240 -4.39 -1.76 8.89
N SER A 241 -4.02 -2.05 7.64
CA SER A 241 -2.72 -1.70 7.06
C SER A 241 -2.45 -0.20 7.12
N ALA A 242 -3.44 0.64 6.81
CA ALA A 242 -3.30 2.08 6.92
C ALA A 242 -3.23 2.56 8.39
N ALA A 243 -3.99 1.94 9.29
CA ALA A 243 -3.95 2.20 10.73
C ALA A 243 -2.59 1.84 11.35
N LEU A 244 -2.07 0.67 10.98
CA LEU A 244 -0.73 0.22 11.38
C LEU A 244 0.32 1.21 10.89
N LEU A 245 0.22 1.65 9.64
CA LEU A 245 1.15 2.65 9.11
C LEU A 245 1.05 3.99 9.86
N ASP A 246 -0.16 4.44 10.17
CA ASP A 246 -0.39 5.65 10.98
C ASP A 246 0.28 5.53 12.37
N HIS A 247 0.25 4.35 13.00
CA HIS A 247 0.93 4.11 14.28
C HIS A 247 2.45 4.31 14.20
N PHE A 248 3.10 3.79 13.14
CA PHE A 248 4.52 4.00 12.93
C PHE A 248 4.88 5.46 12.61
N LEU A 249 4.05 6.13 11.81
CA LEU A 249 4.21 7.56 11.50
C LEU A 249 4.01 8.44 12.75
N ALA A 250 3.10 8.06 13.63
CA ALA A 250 2.91 8.69 14.93
C ALA A 250 4.16 8.58 15.82
N GLY A 251 4.84 7.43 15.79
CA GLY A 251 6.14 7.24 16.44
C GLY A 251 7.23 8.18 15.92
N ALA A 252 7.17 8.57 14.65
CA ALA A 252 8.06 9.55 14.03
C ALA A 252 7.62 11.02 14.25
N GLY A 253 6.64 11.27 15.12
CA GLY A 253 6.15 12.61 15.46
C GLY A 253 4.97 13.10 14.62
N TYR A 254 4.45 12.30 13.69
CA TYR A 254 3.34 12.69 12.81
C TYR A 254 1.99 12.14 13.28
N LYS A 255 1.56 12.57 14.48
CA LYS A 255 0.37 12.04 15.19
C LYS A 255 -0.96 12.69 14.80
N HIS A 256 -0.93 13.77 14.03
CA HIS A 256 -2.10 14.61 13.81
C HIS A 256 -2.88 14.25 12.54
N ALA A 257 -4.16 14.60 12.51
CA ALA A 257 -4.98 14.50 11.31
C ALA A 257 -4.53 15.48 10.19
N PRO A 258 -4.72 15.13 8.91
CA PRO A 258 -5.31 13.89 8.42
C PRO A 258 -4.33 12.70 8.42
N SER A 259 -4.84 11.51 8.75
CA SER A 259 -4.06 10.26 8.78
C SER A 259 -4.10 9.53 7.42
N VAL A 260 -3.17 8.59 7.17
CA VAL A 260 -3.17 7.76 5.96
C VAL A 260 -4.47 6.96 5.88
N ARG A 261 -4.93 6.38 6.99
CA ARG A 261 -6.22 5.67 7.06
C ARG A 261 -7.39 6.54 6.62
N GLN A 262 -7.42 7.82 7.01
CA GLN A 262 -8.48 8.73 6.61
C GLN A 262 -8.51 9.00 5.10
N PHE A 263 -7.34 9.08 4.45
CA PHE A 263 -7.26 9.14 3.00
C PHE A 263 -7.66 7.82 2.33
N MET A 264 -7.25 6.68 2.89
CA MET A 264 -7.59 5.35 2.36
C MET A 264 -9.09 5.03 2.47
N LEU A 265 -9.75 5.44 3.55
CA LEU A 265 -11.20 5.31 3.74
C LEU A 265 -12.04 5.98 2.64
N ARG A 266 -11.49 7.00 1.98
CA ARG A 266 -12.26 7.92 1.13
C ARG A 266 -11.71 8.05 -0.29
N ASN A 267 -10.66 7.31 -0.66
CA ASN A 267 -10.25 7.23 -2.05
C ASN A 267 -11.38 6.56 -2.86
N PRO A 268 -12.01 7.28 -3.81
CA PRO A 268 -13.05 6.71 -4.65
C PRO A 268 -12.37 5.84 -5.71
N PHE A 269 -12.19 4.56 -5.41
CA PHE A 269 -11.78 3.60 -6.44
C PHE A 269 -12.93 3.43 -7.42
N ARG A 270 -12.73 3.83 -8.68
CA ARG A 270 -13.70 3.60 -9.75
C ARG A 270 -13.81 2.10 -9.97
N CYS A 271 -14.93 1.52 -9.53
CA CYS A 271 -15.25 0.13 -9.82
C CYS A 271 -15.39 -0.06 -11.33
N GLY A 272 -14.57 -0.92 -11.93
CA GLY A 272 -15.00 -1.61 -13.14
C GLY A 272 -16.12 -2.58 -12.77
N LYS A 273 -17.25 -2.61 -13.48
CA LYS A 273 -18.21 -3.71 -13.27
C LYS A 273 -17.59 -5.00 -13.83
N TYR A 274 -17.86 -6.15 -13.22
CA TYR A 274 -17.50 -7.46 -13.82
C TYR A 274 -18.01 -7.57 -15.27
N GLN A 275 -19.19 -6.99 -15.54
CA GLN A 275 -19.75 -6.86 -16.87
C GLN A 275 -18.93 -5.94 -17.79
N ASP A 276 -18.30 -4.87 -17.30
CA ASP A 276 -17.45 -3.98 -18.09
C ASP A 276 -16.19 -4.70 -18.58
N TRP A 277 -15.66 -5.61 -17.74
CA TRP A 277 -14.59 -6.52 -18.12
C TRP A 277 -15.07 -7.57 -19.13
N ARG A 278 -16.18 -8.28 -18.83
CA ARG A 278 -16.78 -9.25 -19.76
C ARG A 278 -17.16 -8.62 -21.11
N GLN A 279 -17.38 -7.31 -21.19
CA GLN A 279 -17.74 -6.63 -22.43
C GLN A 279 -16.55 -5.95 -23.11
N GLY A 280 -15.35 -6.01 -22.53
CA GLY A 280 -14.14 -5.35 -23.07
C GLY A 280 -14.22 -3.82 -23.12
N ARG A 281 -15.15 -3.23 -22.34
CA ARG A 281 -15.46 -1.79 -22.41
C ARG A 281 -14.55 -0.94 -21.53
N ARG A 282 -14.05 -1.51 -20.43
CA ARG A 282 -13.09 -0.87 -19.52
C ARG A 282 -12.19 -1.93 -18.90
N HIS A 283 -10.98 -2.05 -19.41
CA HIS A 283 -9.93 -2.88 -18.81
C HIS A 283 -9.09 -2.14 -17.76
N GLY A 284 -9.66 -1.07 -17.19
CA GLY A 284 -9.03 -0.30 -16.13
C GLY A 284 -8.82 -1.19 -14.92
N ALA A 285 -7.59 -1.22 -14.44
CA ALA A 285 -7.07 -2.00 -13.32
C ALA A 285 -8.15 -2.48 -12.33
N LEU A 286 -8.21 -3.81 -12.09
CA LEU A 286 -8.86 -4.37 -10.91
C LEU A 286 -8.08 -3.95 -9.66
N GLU A 287 -8.28 -2.71 -9.23
CA GLU A 287 -7.92 -2.25 -7.90
C GLU A 287 -9.07 -2.53 -6.93
N GLU A 288 -8.75 -2.64 -5.65
CA GLU A 288 -9.75 -2.83 -4.60
C GLU A 288 -10.81 -1.75 -4.67
N CYS A 289 -12.06 -2.18 -4.74
CA CYS A 289 -13.18 -1.30 -4.94
C CYS A 289 -13.96 -1.15 -3.65
N ARG A 290 -14.59 0.01 -3.46
CA ARG A 290 -15.66 0.18 -2.48
C ARG A 290 -16.96 0.36 -3.24
N ASP A 291 -18.00 -0.40 -2.87
CA ASP A 291 -19.32 -0.14 -3.41
C ASP A 291 -19.88 1.20 -2.88
N ALA A 292 -21.08 1.57 -3.34
CA ALA A 292 -21.75 2.81 -2.97
C ALA A 292 -22.02 2.94 -1.46
N GLU A 293 -22.02 1.82 -0.73
CA GLU A 293 -22.26 1.73 0.71
C GLU A 293 -20.95 1.71 1.51
N GLY A 294 -19.80 1.63 0.82
CA GLY A 294 -18.47 1.66 1.43
C GLY A 294 -17.89 0.27 1.75
N TYR A 295 -18.55 -0.82 1.34
CA TYR A 295 -18.04 -2.18 1.52
C TYR A 295 -16.94 -2.50 0.51
N HIS A 296 -15.90 -3.18 0.98
CA HIS A 296 -14.80 -3.65 0.15
C HIS A 296 -15.29 -4.74 -0.81
N VAL A 297 -15.08 -4.52 -2.10
CA VAL A 297 -15.24 -5.52 -3.15
C VAL A 297 -13.86 -5.81 -3.73
N ASP A 298 -13.23 -6.89 -3.27
CA ASP A 298 -12.07 -7.44 -3.96
C ASP A 298 -12.55 -8.18 -5.21
N GLN A 299 -12.57 -7.46 -6.33
CA GLN A 299 -12.97 -7.98 -7.63
C GLN A 299 -12.02 -9.08 -8.12
N GLY A 300 -10.75 -9.06 -7.71
CA GLY A 300 -9.80 -10.13 -7.99
C GLY A 300 -10.16 -11.40 -7.22
N ALA A 301 -10.45 -11.27 -5.92
CA ALA A 301 -10.87 -12.41 -5.09
C ALA A 301 -12.14 -13.11 -5.59
N ARG A 302 -13.11 -12.37 -6.14
CA ARG A 302 -14.31 -12.95 -6.75
C ARG A 302 -14.02 -13.81 -7.99
N LEU A 303 -12.87 -13.63 -8.62
CA LEU A 303 -12.43 -14.40 -9.78
C LEU A 303 -11.51 -15.57 -9.40
N LEU A 304 -11.21 -15.76 -8.12
CA LEU A 304 -10.30 -16.80 -7.68
C LEU A 304 -11.01 -18.13 -7.45
N SER A 305 -10.94 -18.99 -8.45
CA SER A 305 -11.26 -20.41 -8.31
C SER A 305 -10.08 -21.22 -7.77
N ASP A 306 -10.36 -22.45 -7.36
CA ASP A 306 -9.33 -23.38 -6.91
C ASP A 306 -8.37 -23.78 -8.04
N ALA A 307 -8.85 -23.80 -9.29
CA ALA A 307 -8.01 -24.03 -10.47
C ALA A 307 -6.94 -22.92 -10.62
N ILE A 308 -7.32 -21.65 -10.46
CA ILE A 308 -6.38 -20.53 -10.50
C ILE A 308 -5.36 -20.63 -9.36
N ARG A 309 -5.81 -20.91 -8.12
CA ARG A 309 -4.90 -21.09 -6.98
C ARG A 309 -3.95 -22.24 -7.18
N HIS A 310 -4.42 -23.34 -7.77
CA HIS A 310 -3.60 -24.51 -8.08
C HIS A 310 -2.49 -24.14 -9.06
N VAL A 311 -2.83 -23.51 -10.19
CA VAL A 311 -1.82 -23.02 -11.17
C VAL A 311 -0.80 -22.13 -10.48
N VAL A 312 -1.23 -21.18 -9.64
CA VAL A 312 -0.30 -20.29 -8.93
C VAL A 312 0.63 -21.07 -8.00
N SER A 313 0.13 -22.10 -7.31
CA SER A 313 0.93 -22.94 -6.40
C SER A 313 2.02 -23.76 -7.07
N GLU A 314 1.88 -24.03 -8.38
CA GLU A 314 2.88 -24.77 -9.16
C GLU A 314 4.10 -23.89 -9.52
N TYR A 315 3.92 -22.57 -9.63
CA TYR A 315 4.96 -21.65 -10.12
C TYR A 315 5.47 -20.65 -9.07
N MET A 316 4.62 -20.27 -8.11
CA MET A 316 4.80 -19.06 -7.30
C MET A 316 5.08 -19.36 -5.82
N GLY A 317 5.67 -20.52 -5.50
CA GLY A 317 5.80 -20.99 -4.13
C GLY A 317 6.55 -20.02 -3.20
N TYR A 318 7.59 -19.33 -3.69
CA TYR A 318 8.29 -18.30 -2.89
C TYR A 318 7.41 -17.08 -2.58
N GLU A 319 6.57 -16.65 -3.53
CA GLU A 319 5.64 -15.53 -3.30
C GLU A 319 4.52 -15.93 -2.33
N MET A 320 3.99 -17.15 -2.47
CA MET A 320 3.02 -17.71 -1.52
C MET A 320 3.58 -17.82 -0.12
N TRP A 321 4.81 -18.32 0.02
CA TRP A 321 5.49 -18.37 1.30
C TRP A 321 5.69 -16.97 1.90
N LEU A 322 6.13 -16.00 1.08
CA LEU A 322 6.34 -14.61 1.51
C LEU A 322 5.04 -13.99 2.00
N TYR A 323 3.95 -14.14 1.25
CA TYR A 323 2.64 -13.62 1.61
C TYR A 323 2.10 -14.24 2.90
N SER A 324 2.23 -15.55 3.07
CA SER A 324 1.80 -16.26 4.28
C SER A 324 2.55 -15.79 5.53
N ASN A 325 3.88 -15.66 5.44
CA ASN A 325 4.71 -15.19 6.55
C ASN A 325 4.45 -13.71 6.85
N ALA A 326 4.31 -12.87 5.82
CA ALA A 326 3.98 -11.46 5.97
C ALA A 326 2.60 -11.25 6.61
N THR A 327 1.62 -12.09 6.27
CA THR A 327 0.29 -12.06 6.87
C THR A 327 0.34 -12.44 8.35
N SER A 328 1.13 -13.43 8.72
CA SER A 328 1.32 -13.83 10.12
C SER A 328 2.01 -12.72 10.93
N LEU A 329 3.04 -12.11 10.35
CA LEU A 329 3.73 -10.96 10.95
C LEU A 329 2.80 -9.74 11.07
N PHE A 330 1.99 -9.45 10.05
CA PHE A 330 0.99 -8.38 10.07
C PHE A 330 -0.04 -8.57 11.19
N LYS A 331 -0.63 -9.77 11.35
CA LYS A 331 -1.56 -10.06 12.45
C LYS A 331 -0.92 -9.80 13.82
N ARG A 332 0.33 -10.23 13.99
CA ARG A 332 1.08 -9.99 15.22
C ARG A 332 1.31 -8.50 15.48
N TYR A 333 1.56 -7.69 14.44
CA TYR A 333 1.63 -6.24 14.59
C TYR A 333 0.32 -5.63 15.12
N LEU A 334 -0.82 -6.08 14.60
CA LEU A 334 -2.12 -5.62 15.08
C LEU A 334 -2.34 -5.96 16.55
N GLU A 335 -1.98 -7.18 16.97
CA GLU A 335 -2.07 -7.62 18.36
C GLU A 335 -1.15 -6.82 19.29
N VAL A 336 0.16 -6.75 18.96
CA VAL A 336 1.18 -6.11 19.80
C VAL A 336 0.91 -4.62 20.00
N TYR A 337 0.46 -3.94 18.96
CA TYR A 337 0.20 -2.50 19.02
C TYR A 337 -1.27 -2.14 19.28
N SER A 338 -2.11 -3.15 19.53
CA SER A 338 -3.54 -2.98 19.77
C SER A 338 -4.16 -2.05 18.71
N ILE A 339 -3.80 -2.29 17.45
CA ILE A 339 -4.28 -1.50 16.31
C ILE A 339 -5.74 -1.87 16.09
N ASP A 340 -6.60 -1.18 16.83
CA ASP A 340 -8.03 -1.28 16.61
C ASP A 340 -8.45 -0.33 15.49
N SER A 341 -9.32 -0.82 14.62
CA SER A 341 -9.84 -0.08 13.47
C SER A 341 -10.61 1.19 13.85
N SER A 342 -10.84 1.44 15.14
CA SER A 342 -11.65 2.53 15.71
C SER A 342 -10.86 3.65 16.38
N THR A 343 -9.52 3.60 16.41
CA THR A 343 -8.74 4.60 17.16
C THR A 343 -8.85 6.01 16.57
N GLU A 344 -9.57 6.89 17.27
CA GLU A 344 -9.65 8.31 16.95
C GLU A 344 -8.41 9.07 17.46
N PRO A 345 -7.73 9.86 16.62
CA PRO A 345 -6.46 10.51 16.97
C PRO A 345 -6.59 11.71 17.94
N CYS A 346 -7.81 12.11 18.34
CA CYS A 346 -8.05 13.26 19.22
C CYS A 346 -9.24 12.94 20.13
N ASN A 347 -9.01 12.91 21.43
CA ASN A 347 -10.06 12.71 22.42
C ASN A 347 -10.82 14.03 22.60
N ILE A 348 -12.07 14.09 22.13
CA ILE A 348 -12.91 15.30 22.12
C ILE A 348 -13.32 15.73 23.54
N SER A 349 -13.42 14.76 24.46
CA SER A 349 -13.80 14.96 25.86
C SER A 349 -12.65 15.59 26.65
N THR A 350 -11.44 15.03 26.55
CA THR A 350 -10.25 15.52 27.28
C THR A 350 -9.42 16.55 26.50
N SER A 351 -9.74 16.74 25.21
CA SER A 351 -8.92 17.50 24.24
C SER A 351 -7.48 16.99 24.06
N GLU A 352 -7.21 15.77 24.55
CA GLU A 352 -5.90 15.13 24.48
C GLU A 352 -5.60 14.66 23.04
N GLY A 353 -4.36 14.85 22.59
CA GLY A 353 -3.94 14.56 21.21
C GLY A 353 -4.39 15.58 20.15
N CYS A 354 -5.24 16.54 20.50
CA CYS A 354 -5.80 17.51 19.57
C CYS A 354 -4.83 18.68 19.27
N SER A 355 -4.61 18.97 17.99
CA SER A 355 -3.81 20.13 17.56
C SER A 355 -4.46 21.46 17.99
N LYS A 356 -3.68 22.55 18.08
CA LYS A 356 -4.18 23.89 18.44
C LYS A 356 -5.37 24.34 17.56
N LYS A 357 -5.33 24.03 16.26
CA LYS A 357 -6.42 24.34 15.32
C LYS A 357 -7.67 23.48 15.56
N GLN A 358 -7.49 22.22 15.92
CA GLN A 358 -8.61 21.34 16.26
C GLN A 358 -9.29 21.79 17.55
N ARG A 359 -8.53 22.17 18.58
CA ARG A 359 -9.08 22.71 19.84
C ARG A 359 -9.89 23.98 19.61
N ALA A 360 -9.34 24.96 18.89
CA ALA A 360 -10.08 26.18 18.56
C ALA A 360 -11.38 25.90 17.77
N TYR A 361 -11.36 24.90 16.89
CA TYR A 361 -12.56 24.48 16.16
C TYR A 361 -13.57 23.78 17.09
N LEU A 362 -13.10 22.87 17.94
CA LEU A 362 -13.88 22.17 18.96
C LEU A 362 -14.62 23.15 19.88
N ASP A 363 -13.95 24.20 20.36
CA ASP A 363 -14.53 25.19 21.28
C ASP A 363 -15.67 25.99 20.65
N ILE A 364 -15.61 26.23 19.34
CA ILE A 364 -16.69 26.89 18.58
C ILE A 364 -17.88 25.94 18.43
N TRP A 365 -17.62 24.67 18.10
CA TRP A 365 -18.66 23.71 17.73
C TRP A 365 -19.29 22.99 18.92
N LYS A 366 -18.66 22.97 20.10
CA LYS A 366 -19.24 22.46 21.34
C LYS A 366 -20.52 23.20 21.77
N LYS A 367 -20.68 24.46 21.34
CA LYS A 367 -21.83 25.32 21.69
C LYS A 367 -22.97 25.24 20.66
N LYS A 368 -22.84 24.37 19.66
CA LYS A 368 -23.75 24.29 18.52
C LYS A 368 -24.76 23.16 18.70
N SER A 369 -25.94 23.34 18.12
CA SER A 369 -26.99 22.33 18.15
C SER A 369 -26.64 21.12 17.27
N LEU A 370 -27.30 19.99 17.53
CA LEU A 370 -27.12 18.76 16.74
C LEU A 370 -27.44 18.97 15.24
N SER A 371 -28.44 19.81 14.92
CA SER A 371 -28.81 20.14 13.54
C SER A 371 -27.76 20.98 12.84
N GLU A 372 -27.18 21.98 13.52
CA GLU A 372 -26.06 22.78 13.00
C GLU A 372 -24.83 21.91 12.69
N ILE A 373 -24.51 20.96 13.60
CA ILE A 373 -23.39 20.02 13.39
C ILE A 373 -23.66 19.10 12.19
N GLN A 374 -24.89 18.60 12.05
CA GLN A 374 -25.28 17.76 10.91
C GLN A 374 -25.18 18.50 9.57
N ALA A 375 -25.64 19.75 9.52
CA ALA A 375 -25.55 20.58 8.32
C ALA A 375 -24.09 20.84 7.91
N GLU A 376 -23.21 21.14 8.88
CA GLU A 376 -21.78 21.33 8.61
C GLU A 376 -21.10 20.04 8.18
N LEU A 377 -21.46 18.88 8.76
CA LEU A 377 -20.98 17.58 8.30
C LEU A 377 -21.31 17.36 6.82
N GLY A 378 -22.55 17.66 6.41
CA GLY A 378 -22.97 17.63 5.00
C GLY A 378 -22.07 18.50 4.13
N ARG A 379 -21.91 19.78 4.49
CA ARG A 379 -21.07 20.72 3.76
C ARG A 379 -19.60 20.28 3.66
N GLN A 380 -19.02 19.78 4.77
CA GLN A 380 -17.64 19.28 4.76
C GLN A 380 -17.51 18.05 3.88
N ASN A 381 -18.52 17.18 3.82
CA ASN A 381 -18.53 16.03 2.92
C ASN A 381 -18.57 16.44 1.45
N ASP A 382 -19.27 17.51 1.10
CA ASP A 382 -19.30 18.04 -0.27
C ASP A 382 -17.97 18.71 -0.66
N LEU A 383 -17.37 19.50 0.24
CA LEU A 383 -16.09 20.17 0.00
C LEU A 383 -14.96 19.20 -0.32
N ARG A 384 -15.02 17.96 0.18
CA ARG A 384 -14.01 16.93 -0.08
C ARG A 384 -13.90 16.53 -1.55
N ARG A 385 -14.95 16.73 -2.34
CA ARG A 385 -15.02 16.32 -3.75
C ARG A 385 -14.42 17.34 -4.72
N LEU A 386 -14.02 18.52 -4.23
CA LEU A 386 -13.67 19.66 -5.08
C LEU A 386 -12.17 19.80 -5.36
N SER A 387 -11.30 19.60 -4.36
CA SER A 387 -9.84 19.65 -4.55
C SER A 387 -9.10 19.04 -3.37
N SER A 388 -7.84 18.62 -3.57
CA SER A 388 -6.98 18.06 -2.52
C SER A 388 -6.83 19.00 -1.31
N ALA A 389 -6.83 20.32 -1.54
CA ALA A 389 -6.73 21.29 -0.44
C ALA A 389 -8.02 21.34 0.41
N LYS A 390 -9.19 21.32 -0.24
CA LYS A 390 -10.50 21.29 0.43
C LYS A 390 -10.73 19.94 1.12
N GLU A 391 -10.31 18.83 0.50
CA GLU A 391 -10.29 17.50 1.10
C GLU A 391 -9.48 17.47 2.40
N ILE A 392 -8.24 17.96 2.39
CA ILE A 392 -7.39 18.05 3.60
C ILE A 392 -8.06 18.91 4.69
N GLN A 393 -8.66 20.04 4.32
CA GLN A 393 -9.36 20.89 5.28
C GLN A 393 -10.55 20.17 5.93
N ALA A 394 -11.35 19.49 5.13
CA ALA A 394 -12.52 18.75 5.60
C ALA A 394 -12.13 17.52 6.42
N LEU A 395 -11.08 16.78 6.05
CA LEU A 395 -10.57 15.63 6.82
C LEU A 395 -10.03 16.03 8.21
N ARG A 396 -9.59 17.28 8.39
CA ARG A 396 -9.22 17.80 9.71
C ARG A 396 -10.42 18.12 10.60
N LYS A 397 -11.56 18.47 10.00
CA LYS A 397 -12.75 18.99 10.71
C LYS A 397 -13.79 17.91 10.99
N VAL A 398 -14.05 17.03 10.03
CA VAL A 398 -15.13 16.04 10.14
C VAL A 398 -14.97 15.07 11.30
N PRO A 399 -13.79 14.51 11.64
CA PRO A 399 -13.67 13.66 12.82
C PRO A 399 -14.09 14.39 14.09
N VAL A 400 -13.78 15.69 14.17
CA VAL A 400 -14.19 16.54 15.30
C VAL A 400 -15.71 16.67 15.35
N LEU A 401 -16.35 16.88 14.20
CA LEU A 401 -17.81 17.01 14.11
C LEU A 401 -18.55 15.67 14.32
N GLU A 402 -18.03 14.55 13.79
CA GLU A 402 -18.60 13.20 13.95
C GLU A 402 -18.62 12.79 15.41
N ALA A 403 -17.52 12.99 16.15
CA ALA A 403 -17.49 12.64 17.57
C ALA A 403 -18.25 13.66 18.46
N LEU A 404 -18.35 14.94 18.10
CA LEU A 404 -19.29 15.87 18.76
C LEU A 404 -20.75 15.44 18.54
N GLN A 405 -21.11 15.06 17.32
CA GLN A 405 -22.44 14.56 16.98
C GLN A 405 -22.77 13.29 17.78
N LYS A 406 -21.82 12.34 17.87
CA LYS A 406 -21.97 11.13 18.67
C LYS A 406 -22.23 11.46 20.13
N LYS A 407 -21.42 12.33 20.73
CA LYS A 407 -21.55 12.75 22.12
C LYS A 407 -22.92 13.39 22.41
N LEU A 408 -23.36 14.33 21.58
CA LEU A 408 -24.67 14.97 21.74
C LEU A 408 -25.84 14.00 21.59
N ARG A 409 -25.68 12.92 20.82
CA ARG A 409 -26.70 11.86 20.72
C ARG A 409 -26.72 10.93 21.94
N GLU A 410 -25.61 10.81 22.68
CA GLU A 410 -25.53 10.03 23.92
C GLU A 410 -26.06 10.83 25.13
N GLU A 411 -26.10 12.17 25.03
CA GLU A 411 -26.63 13.07 26.07
C GLU A 411 -28.15 13.36 25.91
N LEU A 412 -28.77 12.92 24.81
CA LEU A 412 -30.22 12.97 24.53
C LEU A 412 -30.87 11.62 24.81
#